data_AF-A0A0B2A128-F1
#
_entry.id   AF-A0A0B2A128-F1
#
_cell.length_a   1.000
_cell.length_b   1.000
_cell.length_c   1.000
_cell.angle_alpha   90.00
_cell.angle_beta   90.00
_cell.angle_gamma   90.00
#
_symmetry.space_group_name_H-M   'P 1'
#
loop_
_entity.id
_entity.type
_entity.pdbx_description
1 polymer ?
#
loop_
_entity_poly.entity_id
_entity_poly.type
_entity_poly.pdbx_seq_one_letter_code
_entity_poly.pdbx_strand_id
1 'polypeptide(L)' 'MAPVPDALDLVADADMLVCVRAAERLQRIEWYRREAVADAARHGLGRDVAERSARLELACVLRVGEHAAGVLLG' A
#
# COMPACT_ATOMS: atom_id res chain seq x y z
N MET A 1 19.47 -26.35 23.88
CA MET A 1 19.75 -24.93 23.66
C MET A 1 19.45 -24.65 22.20
N ALA A 2 18.60 -23.69 21.86
CA ALA A 2 18.40 -23.32 20.46
C ALA A 2 19.72 -22.73 19.90
N PRO A 3 20.07 -22.98 18.63
CA PRO A 3 21.27 -22.40 18.03
C PRO A 3 21.18 -20.87 18.07
N VAL A 4 22.33 -20.22 18.31
CA VAL A 4 22.43 -18.76 18.21
C VAL A 4 22.32 -18.40 16.72
N PRO A 5 21.43 -17.47 16.33
CA PRO A 5 21.27 -17.06 14.93
C PRO A 5 22.59 -16.55 14.37
N ASP A 6 22.93 -16.95 13.15
CA ASP A 6 24.07 -16.40 12.44
C ASP A 6 23.71 -15.09 11.70
N ALA A 7 24.68 -14.51 11.01
CA ALA A 7 24.46 -13.25 10.30
C ALA A 7 23.44 -13.34 9.16
N LEU A 8 23.31 -14.50 8.51
CA LEU A 8 22.34 -14.71 7.45
C LEU A 8 20.93 -14.89 8.03
N ASP A 9 20.79 -15.59 9.15
CA ASP A 9 19.51 -15.72 9.87
C ASP A 9 18.95 -14.34 10.23
N LEU A 10 19.80 -13.44 10.75
CA LEU A 10 19.39 -12.08 11.11
C LEU A 10 18.96 -11.25 9.89
N VAL A 11 19.59 -11.45 8.73
CA VAL A 11 19.18 -10.79 7.47
C VAL A 11 17.82 -11.32 7.00
N ALA A 12 17.61 -12.64 7.07
CA ALA A 12 16.34 -13.26 6.70
C ALA A 12 15.19 -12.78 7.61
N ASP A 13 15.44 -12.67 8.92
CA ASP A 13 14.47 -12.14 9.88
C ASP A 13 14.10 -10.67 9.57
N ALA A 14 15.10 -9.84 9.24
CA ALA A 14 14.85 -8.45 8.86
C ALA A 14 14.04 -8.33 7.55
N ASP A 15 14.37 -9.14 6.54
CA ASP A 15 13.64 -9.18 5.27
C ASP A 15 12.19 -9.62 5.49
N MET A 16 11.96 -10.64 6.31
CA MET A 16 10.61 -11.08 6.68
C MET A 16 9.78 -9.95 7.31
N LEU A 17 10.37 -9.14 8.20
CA LEU A 17 9.68 -7.99 8.78
C LEU A 17 9.35 -6.93 7.72
N VAL A 18 10.26 -6.67 6.78
CA VAL A 18 10.02 -5.77 5.64
C VAL A 18 8.88 -6.29 4.77
N CYS A 19 8.87 -7.59 4.46
CA CYS A 19 7.81 -8.23 3.67
C CYS A 19 6.44 -8.13 4.34
N VAL A 20 6.36 -8.42 5.65
CA VAL A 20 5.11 -8.29 6.41
C VAL A 20 4.57 -6.87 6.35
N ARG A 21 5.43 -5.86 6.58
CA ARG A 21 5.02 -4.45 6.51
C ARG A 21 4.64 -4.03 5.09
N ALA A 22 5.33 -4.53 4.07
CA ALA A 22 4.96 -4.29 2.69
C ALA A 22 3.58 -4.87 2.35
N ALA A 23 3.28 -6.09 2.82
CA ALA A 23 1.98 -6.72 2.64
C ALA A 23 0.86 -5.96 3.36
N GLU A 24 1.08 -5.57 4.62
CA GLU A 24 0.14 -4.73 5.38
C GLU A 24 -0.13 -3.39 4.67
N ARG A 25 0.91 -2.77 4.12
CA ARG A 25 0.77 -1.51 3.37
C ARG A 25 -0.14 -1.69 2.16
N LEU A 26 0.04 -2.75 1.37
CA LEU A 26 -0.79 -3.02 0.19
C LEU A 26 -2.26 -3.29 0.57
N GLN A 27 -2.51 -4.02 1.66
CA GLN A 27 -3.88 -4.23 2.16
C GLN A 27 -4.55 -2.91 2.56
N ARG A 28 -3.82 -2.01 3.23
CA ARG A 28 -4.32 -0.69 3.60
C ARG A 28 -4.61 0.19 2.40
N ILE A 29 -3.74 0.15 1.38
CA ILE A 29 -3.95 0.86 0.11
C ILE A 29 -5.23 0.39 -0.58
N GLU A 30 -5.45 -0.93 -0.65
CA GLU A 30 -6.66 -1.50 -1.26
C GLU A 30 -7.93 -1.13 -0.47
N TRP A 31 -7.85 -1.16 0.86
CA TRP A 31 -8.95 -0.72 1.71
C TRP A 31 -9.32 0.75 1.45
N TYR A 32 -8.31 1.63 1.47
CA TYR A 32 -8.49 3.04 1.18
C TYR A 32 -9.09 3.29 -0.22
N ARG A 33 -8.64 2.55 -1.24
CA ARG A 33 -9.23 2.61 -2.60
C ARG A 33 -10.73 2.33 -2.57
N ARG A 34 -11.16 1.28 -1.86
CA ARG A 34 -12.57 0.90 -1.75
C ARG A 34 -13.39 1.97 -1.02
N GLU A 35 -12.85 2.53 0.05
CA GLU A 35 -13.49 3.62 0.77
C GLU A 35 -13.66 4.86 -0.10
N ALA A 36 -12.62 5.26 -0.83
CA ALA A 36 -12.68 6.41 -1.74
C ALA A 36 -13.72 6.22 -2.85
N VAL A 37 -13.81 5.03 -3.44
CA VAL A 37 -14.83 4.71 -4.46
C VAL A 37 -16.24 4.72 -3.86
N ALA A 38 -16.42 4.13 -2.68
CA ALA A 38 -17.70 4.13 -2.00
C ALA A 38 -18.15 5.55 -1.61
N ASP A 39 -17.20 6.39 -1.16
CA ASP A 39 -17.46 7.77 -0.81
C ASP A 39 -17.86 8.62 -2.02
N ALA A 40 -17.11 8.51 -3.11
CA ALA A 40 -17.43 9.15 -4.37
C ALA A 40 -18.84 8.75 -4.86
N ALA A 41 -19.21 7.47 -4.76
CA ALA A 41 -20.55 7.01 -5.12
C ALA A 41 -21.64 7.65 -4.23
N ARG A 42 -21.41 7.81 -2.92
CA ARG A 42 -22.32 8.55 -2.02
C ARG A 42 -22.51 10.01 -2.42
N HIS A 43 -21.48 10.61 -3.02
CA HIS A 43 -21.49 11.99 -3.50
C HIS A 43 -21.89 12.14 -4.98
N GLY A 44 -22.29 11.07 -5.66
CA GLY A 44 -22.69 11.10 -7.07
C GLY A 44 -21.52 11.32 -8.05
N LEU A 45 -20.28 11.11 -7.59
CA LEU A 45 -19.07 11.21 -8.41
C LEU A 45 -18.79 9.90 -9.14
N GLY A 46 -18.18 10.01 -10.33
CA GLY A 46 -17.81 8.86 -11.14
C GLY A 46 -16.64 8.07 -10.54
N ARG A 47 -16.62 6.76 -10.78
CA ARG A 47 -15.56 5.85 -10.31
C ARG A 47 -14.17 6.29 -10.79
N ASP A 48 -14.04 6.73 -12.04
CA ASP A 48 -12.75 7.16 -12.61
C ASP A 48 -12.17 8.38 -11.87
N VAL A 49 -13.06 9.28 -11.40
CA VAL A 49 -12.67 10.44 -10.59
C VAL A 49 -12.17 9.98 -9.23
N ALA A 50 -12.88 9.04 -8.59
CA ALA A 50 -12.50 8.48 -7.30
C ALA A 50 -11.14 7.77 -7.35
N GLU A 51 -10.94 6.91 -8.35
CA GLU A 51 -9.69 6.15 -8.52
C GLU A 51 -8.51 7.08 -8.85
N ARG A 52 -8.74 8.15 -9.60
CA ARG A 52 -7.70 9.16 -9.85
C ARG A 52 -7.38 9.98 -8.60
N SER A 53 -8.38 10.40 -7.82
CA SER A 53 -8.16 11.11 -6.56
C SER A 53 -7.33 10.25 -5.60
N ALA A 54 -7.71 8.97 -5.45
CA ALA A 54 -6.98 8.02 -4.61
C ALA A 54 -5.52 7.86 -5.04
N ARG A 55 -5.22 7.80 -6.34
CA ARG A 55 -3.84 7.79 -6.86
C ARG A 55 -3.06 9.03 -6.46
N LEU A 56 -3.66 10.22 -6.60
CA LEU A 56 -3.00 11.49 -6.29
C LEU A 56 -2.74 11.65 -4.78
N GLU A 57 -3.69 11.26 -3.94
CA GLU A 57 -3.55 11.27 -2.48
C GLU A 57 -2.46 10.30 -2.02
N LEU A 58 -2.42 9.08 -2.58
CA LEU A 58 -1.36 8.11 -2.30
C LEU A 58 0.01 8.59 -2.79
N ALA A 59 0.07 9.19 -3.99
CA ALA A 59 1.30 9.78 -4.52
C ALA A 59 1.85 10.86 -3.57
N CYS A 60 0.98 11.71 -3.04
CA CYS A 60 1.34 12.73 -2.06
C CYS A 60 1.86 12.13 -0.75
N VAL A 61 1.09 11.22 -0.13
CA VAL A 61 1.43 10.62 1.18
C VAL A 61 2.72 9.79 1.10
N LEU A 62 2.89 9.01 0.03
CA LEU A 62 4.07 8.15 -0.14
C LEU A 62 5.27 8.91 -0.74
N ARG A 63 5.08 10.17 -1.15
CA ARG A 63 6.09 11.00 -1.82
C ARG A 63 6.65 10.34 -3.09
N VAL A 64 5.75 9.85 -3.94
CA VAL A 64 6.05 9.22 -5.23
C VAL A 64 5.26 9.89 -6.36
N GLY A 65 5.56 9.57 -7.61
CA GLY A 65 4.75 10.03 -8.75
C GLY A 65 3.40 9.31 -8.86
N GLU A 66 2.41 9.94 -9.50
CA GLU A 66 1.07 9.36 -9.73
C GLU A 66 1.16 7.98 -10.41
N HIS A 67 2.09 7.81 -11.36
CA HIS A 67 2.31 6.52 -12.04
C HIS A 67 2.72 5.42 -11.05
N ALA A 68 3.66 5.70 -10.14
CA ALA A 68 4.11 4.72 -9.14
C ALA A 68 2.99 4.40 -8.12
N ALA A 69 2.18 5.38 -7.75
CA ALA A 69 1.00 5.15 -6.92
C ALA A 69 -0.06 4.31 -7.67
N GLY A 70 -0.21 4.50 -8.98
CA GLY A 70 -1.09 3.69 -9.82
C GLY A 70 -0.72 2.22 -9.83
N VAL A 71 0.58 1.89 -9.93
CA VAL A 71 1.07 0.51 -9.86
C VAL A 71 0.69 -0.18 -8.53
N LEU A 72 0.57 0.58 -7.43
CA LEU A 72 0.17 0.03 -6.13
C LEU A 72 -1.32 -0.33 -6.04
N LEU A 73 -2.16 0.21 -6.93
CA LEU A 73 -3.60 -0.03 -6.94
C LEU A 73 -4.03 -1.18 -7.88
N GLY A 74 -3.12 -1.73 -8.67
CA GLY A 74 -3.40 -2.76 -9.68
C GLY A 74 -3.52 -2.18 -11.08
#